data_AF-A0AAE1YQ73-F1
#
_entry.id   AF-A0AAE1YQ73-F1
#
_cell.length_a   1.000
_cell.length_b   1.000
_cell.length_c   1.000
_cell.angle_alpha   90.00
_cell.angle_beta   90.00
_cell.angle_gamma   90.00
#
_symmetry.space_group_name_H-M   'P 1'
#
loop_
_entity.id
_entity.type
_entity.pdbx_description
1 polymer ?
#
loop_
_entity_poly.entity_id
_entity_poly.type
_entity_poly.pdbx_seq_one_letter_code
_entity_poly.pdbx_strand_id
1 'polypeptide(L)'
;MATTSTLLLISSLLHHFIILLLLLPYQQNPLTLAAAGGGEWKLLVSNTGVSAMHMQLLNNDRVVIFDLTDFGPSNISLPNGKCRNNPKDLTLKIDCTAHSIEYDVASNSIRPLNVFTNVWCSSGAAMPDGSLVQTGGFNDGDVMPEFSNHAEIILCDWQEFNTVLTQSRWYATNHILPDGRQIIVGGTADDLPTSFTRKEPEPMHPTICLFFHRQMTRELRTTCTRLCF
;
A
#
# COMPACT_ATOMS: atom_id res chain seq x y z
N MET A 1 61.56 -25.02 56.35
CA MET A 1 61.17 -23.63 56.72
C MET A 1 60.69 -22.83 55.48
N ALA A 2 60.00 -23.47 54.54
CA ALA A 2 59.56 -22.85 53.26
C ALA A 2 58.05 -23.02 52.98
N THR A 3 57.30 -23.64 53.89
CA THR A 3 55.90 -24.03 53.69
C THR A 3 54.91 -22.91 53.98
N THR A 4 55.26 -21.97 54.86
CA THR A 4 54.39 -20.85 55.23
C THR A 4 54.39 -19.74 54.16
N SER A 5 55.54 -19.47 53.55
CA SER A 5 55.69 -18.45 52.50
C SER A 5 54.92 -18.82 51.23
N THR A 6 54.96 -20.09 50.82
CA THR A 6 54.22 -20.58 49.65
C THR A 6 52.71 -20.57 49.86
N LEU A 7 52.23 -20.91 51.08
CA LEU A 7 50.81 -20.83 51.42
C LEU A 7 50.27 -19.39 51.41
N LEU A 8 51.07 -18.41 51.86
CA LEU A 8 50.70 -17.00 51.83
C LEU A 8 50.63 -16.45 50.39
N LEU A 9 51.55 -16.86 49.51
CA LEU A 9 51.54 -16.51 48.10
C LEU A 9 50.30 -17.07 47.37
N ILE A 10 49.96 -18.35 47.61
CA ILE A 10 48.78 -18.98 47.01
C ILE A 10 47.50 -18.29 47.50
N SER A 11 47.41 -17.97 48.80
CA SER A 11 46.28 -17.22 49.35
C SER A 11 46.15 -15.84 48.69
N SER A 12 47.25 -15.09 48.55
CA SER A 12 47.24 -13.77 47.91
C SER A 12 46.78 -13.83 46.45
N LEU A 13 47.27 -14.80 45.68
CA LEU A 13 46.87 -15.02 44.29
C LEU A 13 45.39 -15.41 44.16
N LEU A 14 44.89 -16.24 45.08
CA LEU A 14 43.47 -16.62 45.11
C LEU A 14 42.57 -15.41 45.40
N HIS A 15 42.97 -14.54 46.34
CA HIS A 15 42.21 -13.31 46.64
C HIS A 15 42.20 -12.34 45.45
N HIS A 16 43.32 -12.15 44.75
CA HIS A 16 43.35 -11.31 43.54
C HIS A 16 42.50 -11.90 42.42
N PHE A 17 42.50 -13.23 42.26
CA PHE A 17 41.66 -13.92 41.28
C PHE A 17 40.16 -13.79 41.60
N ILE A 18 39.79 -13.89 42.88
CA ILE A 18 38.40 -13.69 43.34
C ILE A 18 37.97 -12.22 43.15
N ILE A 19 38.84 -11.25 43.44
CA ILE A 19 38.56 -9.82 43.20
C ILE A 19 38.38 -9.55 41.70
N LEU A 20 39.21 -10.16 40.84
CA LEU A 20 39.08 -10.05 39.38
C LEU A 20 37.76 -10.67 38.88
N LEU A 21 37.36 -11.82 39.41
CA LEU A 21 36.07 -12.47 39.12
C LEU A 21 34.87 -11.64 39.59
N LEU A 22 34.99 -10.93 40.72
CA LEU A 22 33.93 -10.06 41.24
C LEU A 22 33.82 -8.72 40.49
N LEU A 23 34.87 -8.30 39.77
CA LEU A 23 34.88 -7.08 38.93
C LEU A 23 34.41 -7.33 37.50
N LEU A 24 34.48 -8.57 36.99
CA LEU A 24 34.01 -8.96 35.66
C LEU A 24 32.50 -8.73 35.39
N PRO A 25 31.55 -8.88 36.34
CA PRO A 25 30.14 -8.57 36.06
C PRO A 25 29.83 -7.07 36.04
N TYR A 26 30.75 -6.19 36.45
CA TYR A 26 30.53 -4.73 36.45
C TYR A 26 30.83 -4.06 35.10
N GLN A 27 31.49 -4.76 34.17
CA GLN A 27 31.76 -4.28 32.80
C GLN A 27 30.73 -4.79 31.77
N GLN A 28 29.71 -5.53 32.22
CA GLN A 28 28.62 -6.00 31.37
C GLN A 28 27.31 -5.35 31.78
N ASN A 29 27.29 -4.01 31.85
CA ASN A 29 26.09 -3.31 31.47
C ASN A 29 26.10 -3.31 29.93
N PRO A 30 25.36 -4.21 29.24
CA PRO A 30 24.98 -3.87 27.89
C PRO A 30 24.31 -2.50 28.00
N LEU A 31 24.71 -1.58 27.14
CA LEU A 31 23.91 -0.42 26.82
C LEU A 31 22.54 -0.96 26.38
N THR A 32 21.65 -1.24 27.32
CA THR A 32 20.22 -1.26 27.08
C THR A 32 19.86 0.20 26.85
N LEU A 33 20.23 0.69 25.66
CA LEU A 33 19.50 1.76 25.02
C LEU A 33 18.05 1.30 25.10
N ALA A 34 17.24 2.08 25.80
CA ALA A 34 15.81 1.96 25.72
C ALA A 34 15.41 2.14 24.24
N ALA A 35 15.30 1.04 23.48
CA ALA A 35 14.51 1.00 22.26
C ALA A 35 13.04 0.95 22.69
N ALA A 36 12.60 2.00 23.38
CA ALA A 36 11.22 2.20 23.74
C ALA A 36 10.44 2.57 22.46
N GLY A 37 9.77 1.58 21.87
CA GLY A 37 8.74 1.78 20.84
C GLY A 37 9.22 2.14 19.43
N GLY A 38 10.50 1.95 19.11
CA GLY A 38 11.04 2.20 17.76
C GLY A 38 10.66 1.08 16.81
N GLY A 39 9.71 1.31 15.90
CA GLY A 39 9.39 0.35 14.83
C GLY A 39 10.62 0.01 13.98
N GLU A 40 10.60 -1.17 13.37
CA GLU A 40 11.68 -1.63 12.48
C GLU A 40 11.27 -1.53 11.01
N TRP A 41 12.24 -1.22 10.15
CA TRP A 41 12.08 -1.37 8.70
C TRP A 41 12.50 -2.77 8.31
N LYS A 42 11.57 -3.50 7.70
CA LYS A 42 11.85 -4.83 7.16
C LYS A 42 11.65 -4.81 5.66
N LEU A 43 12.66 -5.24 4.92
CA LEU A 43 12.51 -5.52 3.50
C LEU A 43 11.62 -6.77 3.34
N LEU A 44 10.48 -6.59 2.69
CA LEU A 44 9.53 -7.67 2.42
C LEU A 44 9.84 -8.32 1.07
N VAL A 45 9.83 -7.51 0.01
CA VAL A 45 10.12 -7.93 -1.37
C VAL A 45 11.13 -6.93 -1.95
N SER A 46 12.21 -7.43 -2.56
CA SER A 46 13.27 -6.59 -3.12
C SER A 46 12.85 -5.86 -4.40
N ASN A 47 11.98 -6.47 -5.19
CA ASN A 47 11.44 -5.89 -6.41
C ASN A 47 10.07 -6.51 -6.73
N THR A 48 9.03 -5.68 -6.79
CA THR A 48 7.65 -6.07 -7.16
C THR A 48 7.42 -6.11 -8.67
N GLY A 49 8.34 -5.56 -9.45
CA GLY A 49 8.27 -5.43 -10.91
C GLY A 49 7.45 -4.23 -11.40
N VAL A 50 6.66 -3.62 -10.51
CA VAL A 50 5.74 -2.51 -10.79
C VAL A 50 5.96 -1.40 -9.76
N SER A 51 6.02 -0.15 -10.20
CA SER A 51 6.11 1.01 -9.30
C SER A 51 4.79 1.21 -8.57
N ALA A 52 4.86 1.57 -7.29
CA ALA A 52 3.67 1.82 -6.48
C ALA A 52 3.12 3.24 -6.69
N MET A 53 2.73 3.58 -7.92
CA MET A 53 2.02 4.84 -8.21
C MET A 53 0.70 4.89 -7.44
N HIS A 54 -0.04 3.78 -7.45
CA HIS A 54 -1.15 3.54 -6.54
C HIS A 54 -0.89 2.26 -5.74
N MET A 55 -1.36 2.26 -4.48
CA MET A 55 -1.38 1.09 -3.63
C MET A 55 -2.60 1.10 -2.71
N GLN A 56 -3.22 -0.06 -2.51
CA GLN A 56 -4.37 -0.21 -1.61
C GLN A 56 -4.30 -1.54 -0.86
N LEU A 57 -4.36 -1.47 0.47
CA LEU A 57 -4.59 -2.64 1.33
C LEU A 57 -6.08 -3.01 1.30
N LEU A 58 -6.39 -4.28 1.08
CA LEU A 58 -7.73 -4.82 1.08
C LEU A 58 -8.07 -5.48 2.42
N ASN A 59 -9.34 -5.85 2.61
CA ASN A 59 -9.87 -6.46 3.83
C ASN A 59 -9.37 -7.91 4.10
N ASN A 60 -8.55 -8.47 3.21
CA ASN A 60 -8.01 -9.83 3.30
C ASN A 60 -6.47 -9.88 3.33
N ASP A 61 -5.84 -8.82 3.82
CA ASP A 61 -4.37 -8.69 3.94
C ASP A 61 -3.63 -8.81 2.60
N ARG A 62 -4.31 -8.53 1.49
CA ARG A 62 -3.70 -8.37 0.17
C ARG A 62 -3.56 -6.90 -0.16
N VAL A 63 -2.45 -6.55 -0.80
CA VAL A 63 -2.19 -5.19 -1.28
C VAL A 63 -2.20 -5.20 -2.80
N VAL A 64 -3.05 -4.38 -3.41
CA VAL A 64 -3.03 -4.16 -4.86
C VAL A 64 -2.13 -2.97 -5.14
N ILE A 65 -1.16 -3.15 -6.03
CA ILE A 65 -0.17 -2.14 -6.45
C ILE A 65 -0.26 -2.02 -7.97
N PHE A 66 -0.27 -0.80 -8.50
CA PHE A 66 -0.36 -0.58 -9.94
C PHE A 66 0.25 0.75 -10.38
N ASP A 67 0.68 0.75 -11.63
CA ASP A 67 1.34 1.84 -12.33
C ASP A 67 0.62 2.15 -13.65
N LEU A 68 1.05 3.22 -14.32
CA LEU A 68 0.58 3.54 -15.67
C LEU A 68 1.06 2.50 -16.70
N THR A 69 0.33 2.37 -17.81
CA THR A 69 0.63 1.32 -18.82
C THR A 69 1.47 1.81 -20.00
N ASP A 70 1.65 3.12 -20.16
CA ASP A 70 2.23 3.74 -21.36
C ASP A 70 3.63 4.34 -21.15
N PHE A 71 4.35 3.96 -20.08
CA PHE A 71 5.77 4.35 -19.91
C PHE A 71 6.77 3.36 -20.55
N GLY A 72 6.27 2.21 -21.02
CA GLY A 72 7.08 1.09 -21.52
C GLY A 72 6.87 -0.17 -20.68
N PRO A 73 7.72 -1.20 -20.85
CA PRO A 73 7.51 -2.49 -20.20
C PRO A 73 7.86 -2.43 -18.71
N SER A 74 7.02 -3.05 -17.88
CA SER A 74 7.29 -3.29 -16.45
C SER A 74 8.26 -4.46 -16.25
N ASN A 75 8.88 -4.56 -15.07
CA ASN A 75 9.86 -5.61 -14.75
C ASN A 75 9.22 -6.90 -14.20
N ILE A 76 8.02 -7.23 -14.70
CA ILE A 76 7.29 -8.47 -14.39
C ILE A 76 6.36 -8.83 -15.57
N SER A 77 6.32 -10.10 -15.95
CA SER A 77 5.51 -10.58 -17.07
C SER A 77 4.12 -11.04 -16.64
N LEU A 78 3.14 -10.87 -17.53
CA LEU A 78 1.83 -11.51 -17.37
C LEU A 78 1.97 -13.03 -17.49
N PRO A 79 1.16 -13.82 -16.75
CA PRO A 79 1.25 -15.27 -16.77
C PRO A 79 0.75 -15.86 -18.10
N ASN A 80 1.18 -17.09 -18.40
CA ASN A 80 0.69 -17.90 -19.52
C ASN A 80 0.88 -17.27 -20.92
N GLY A 81 1.85 -16.36 -21.08
CA GLY A 81 2.08 -15.67 -22.35
C GLY A 81 0.96 -14.71 -22.74
N LYS A 82 0.10 -14.32 -21.78
CA LYS A 82 -0.93 -13.31 -21.99
C LYS A 82 -0.26 -11.98 -22.31
N CYS A 83 -0.83 -11.24 -23.27
CA CYS A 83 -0.41 -9.89 -23.58
C CYS A 83 -1.65 -8.99 -23.69
N ARG A 84 -1.50 -7.76 -23.23
CA ARG A 84 -2.43 -6.67 -23.44
C ARG A 84 -2.26 -6.18 -24.89
N ASN A 85 -3.30 -6.33 -25.69
CA ASN A 85 -3.37 -5.80 -27.05
C ASN A 85 -4.29 -4.58 -27.05
N ASN A 86 -3.70 -3.41 -26.94
CA ASN A 86 -4.41 -2.16 -26.80
C ASN A 86 -3.94 -1.15 -27.87
N PRO A 87 -4.70 -0.93 -28.95
CA PRO A 87 -4.31 0.01 -29.99
C PRO A 87 -4.29 1.47 -29.51
N LYS A 88 -4.91 1.79 -28.37
CA LYS A 88 -4.92 3.13 -27.78
C LYS A 88 -3.69 3.44 -26.93
N ASP A 89 -2.97 2.42 -26.46
CA ASP A 89 -1.77 2.62 -25.64
C ASP A 89 -0.72 3.48 -26.36
N LEU A 90 -0.17 4.52 -25.73
CA LEU A 90 0.68 5.46 -26.43
C LEU A 90 2.09 4.94 -26.73
N THR A 91 2.54 3.87 -26.06
CA THR A 91 3.92 3.39 -26.13
C THR A 91 4.01 1.95 -26.63
N LEU A 92 3.28 1.01 -26.01
CA LEU A 92 3.31 -0.42 -26.35
C LEU A 92 1.90 -0.90 -26.73
N LYS A 93 1.63 -1.01 -28.04
CA LYS A 93 0.34 -1.51 -28.54
C LYS A 93 0.10 -2.98 -28.18
N ILE A 94 1.18 -3.76 -28.12
CA ILE A 94 1.18 -5.13 -27.63
C ILE A 94 2.19 -5.19 -26.50
N ASP A 95 1.72 -5.50 -25.29
CA ASP A 95 2.53 -5.53 -24.09
C ASP A 95 2.26 -6.81 -23.30
N CYS A 96 3.31 -7.57 -23.01
CA CYS A 96 3.23 -8.83 -22.27
C CYS A 96 3.70 -8.68 -20.81
N THR A 97 3.94 -7.45 -20.35
CA THR A 97 4.30 -7.12 -18.98
C THR A 97 3.06 -6.76 -18.16
N ALA A 98 3.13 -6.97 -16.84
CA ALA A 98 2.06 -6.61 -15.92
C ALA A 98 2.35 -5.25 -15.31
N HIS A 99 1.38 -4.34 -15.36
CA HIS A 99 1.44 -3.00 -14.73
C HIS A 99 0.66 -2.94 -13.42
N SER A 100 0.20 -4.09 -12.94
CA SER A 100 -0.43 -4.24 -11.65
C SER A 100 -0.03 -5.57 -11.04
N ILE A 101 0.09 -5.60 -9.72
CA ILE A 101 0.36 -6.81 -8.95
C ILE A 101 -0.53 -6.84 -7.70
N GLU A 102 -0.84 -8.05 -7.25
CA GLU A 102 -1.36 -8.32 -5.93
C GLU A 102 -0.20 -8.84 -5.07
N TYR A 103 0.03 -8.23 -3.93
CA TYR A 103 0.97 -8.67 -2.91
C TYR A 103 0.21 -9.31 -1.75
N ASP A 104 0.52 -10.56 -1.45
CA ASP A 104 -0.01 -11.32 -0.32
C ASP A 104 0.93 -11.15 0.89
N VAL A 105 0.46 -10.48 1.93
CA VAL A 105 1.26 -10.19 3.13
C VAL A 105 1.60 -11.46 3.90
N ALA A 106 0.70 -12.45 3.93
CA ALA A 106 0.87 -13.65 4.74
C ALA A 106 1.94 -14.58 4.15
N SER A 107 1.93 -14.78 2.83
CA SER A 107 2.92 -15.61 2.14
C SER A 107 4.14 -14.83 1.66
N ASN A 108 4.14 -13.50 1.77
CA ASN A 108 5.16 -12.60 1.24
C ASN A 108 5.43 -12.84 -0.26
N SER A 109 4.36 -13.00 -1.04
CA SER A 109 4.43 -13.33 -2.47
C SER A 109 3.67 -12.32 -3.33
N ILE A 110 4.13 -12.13 -4.57
CA ILE A 110 3.48 -11.27 -5.56
C ILE A 110 2.83 -12.10 -6.66
N ARG A 111 1.70 -11.61 -7.18
CA ARG A 111 0.97 -12.18 -8.31
C ARG A 111 0.71 -11.07 -9.36
N PRO A 112 1.10 -11.25 -10.63
CA PRO A 112 0.79 -10.30 -11.68
C PRO A 112 -0.72 -10.19 -11.93
N LEU A 113 -1.20 -8.96 -12.16
CA LEU A 113 -2.56 -8.62 -12.52
C LEU A 113 -2.59 -7.93 -13.89
N ASN A 114 -3.70 -8.08 -14.61
CA ASN A 114 -3.87 -7.53 -15.95
C ASN A 114 -4.83 -6.32 -15.93
N VAL A 115 -4.29 -5.15 -15.59
CA VAL A 115 -4.95 -3.87 -15.87
C VAL A 115 -4.80 -3.55 -17.37
N PHE A 116 -5.89 -3.21 -18.04
CA PHE A 116 -5.97 -3.07 -19.50
C PHE A 116 -5.91 -1.60 -19.95
N THR A 117 -6.58 -0.70 -19.24
CA THR A 117 -6.58 0.75 -19.50
C THR A 117 -5.58 1.50 -18.63
N ASN A 118 -5.24 2.73 -19.04
CA ASN A 118 -4.24 3.52 -18.32
C ASN A 118 -4.84 4.22 -17.08
N VAL A 119 -4.53 3.66 -15.92
CA VAL A 119 -4.93 4.13 -14.58
C VAL A 119 -4.12 5.33 -14.06
N TRP A 120 -3.30 5.98 -14.90
CA TRP A 120 -2.49 7.13 -14.50
C TRP A 120 -3.33 8.28 -13.94
N CYS A 121 -3.06 8.64 -12.68
CA CYS A 121 -3.81 9.65 -11.92
C CYS A 121 -5.33 9.40 -11.89
N SER A 122 -5.71 8.12 -11.95
CA SER A 122 -7.04 7.67 -11.56
C SER A 122 -7.26 7.87 -10.06
N SER A 123 -8.48 7.63 -9.60
CA SER A 123 -8.82 7.63 -8.19
C SER A 123 -9.84 6.54 -7.87
N GLY A 124 -9.83 6.04 -6.64
CA GLY A 124 -10.68 4.91 -6.28
C GLY A 124 -10.85 4.73 -4.78
N ALA A 125 -11.65 3.74 -4.42
CA ALA A 125 -11.90 3.37 -3.03
C ALA A 125 -12.12 1.86 -2.88
N ALA A 126 -11.75 1.33 -1.72
CA ALA A 126 -12.12 -0.01 -1.30
C ALA A 126 -13.62 -0.03 -0.93
N MET A 127 -14.34 -0.97 -1.51
CA MET A 127 -15.78 -1.16 -1.33
C MET A 127 -16.05 -2.05 -0.11
N PRO A 128 -17.29 -2.01 0.46
CA PRO A 128 -17.65 -2.84 1.60
C PRO A 128 -17.55 -4.35 1.35
N ASP A 129 -17.70 -4.77 0.10
CA ASP A 129 -17.51 -6.17 -0.31
C ASP A 129 -16.03 -6.56 -0.38
N GLY A 130 -15.08 -5.63 -0.27
CA GLY A 130 -13.65 -5.90 -0.34
C GLY A 130 -13.05 -5.75 -1.74
N SER A 131 -13.86 -5.41 -2.75
CA SER A 131 -13.36 -4.99 -4.06
C SER A 131 -12.68 -3.61 -3.98
N LEU A 132 -11.81 -3.33 -4.95
CA LEU A 132 -11.22 -2.03 -5.19
C LEU A 132 -11.77 -1.48 -6.50
N VAL A 133 -12.46 -0.36 -6.44
CA VAL A 133 -12.99 0.33 -7.62
C VAL A 133 -12.15 1.57 -7.88
N GLN A 134 -11.53 1.63 -9.06
CA GLN A 134 -10.86 2.80 -9.62
C GLN A 134 -11.74 3.47 -10.67
N THR A 135 -11.53 4.76 -10.88
CA THR A 135 -12.29 5.57 -11.83
C THR A 135 -11.38 6.61 -12.46
N GLY A 136 -11.60 6.86 -13.75
CA GLY A 136 -10.80 7.81 -14.50
C GLY A 136 -9.37 7.31 -14.71
N GLY A 137 -8.51 8.20 -15.15
CA GLY A 137 -7.19 7.84 -15.64
C GLY A 137 -6.81 8.71 -16.83
N PHE A 138 -5.83 8.25 -17.60
CA PHE A 138 -5.29 8.97 -18.75
C PHE A 138 -5.63 8.27 -20.06
N ASN A 139 -5.81 9.02 -21.14
CA ASN A 139 -6.13 8.62 -22.50
C ASN A 139 -7.36 7.69 -22.61
N ASP A 140 -7.16 6.38 -22.45
CA ASP A 140 -8.23 5.38 -22.49
C ASP A 140 -8.71 4.94 -21.10
N GLY A 141 -8.19 5.56 -20.05
CA GLY A 141 -8.58 5.35 -18.66
C GLY A 141 -9.95 5.91 -18.26
N ASP A 142 -10.76 6.42 -19.18
CA ASP A 142 -12.15 6.83 -18.88
C ASP A 142 -13.10 5.61 -18.73
N VAL A 143 -12.68 4.68 -17.87
CA VAL A 143 -13.38 3.46 -17.52
C VAL A 143 -13.37 3.30 -16.00
N MET A 144 -14.05 2.26 -15.51
CA MET A 144 -14.03 1.88 -14.11
C MET A 144 -13.35 0.52 -13.95
N PRO A 145 -12.04 0.48 -13.67
CA PRO A 145 -11.36 -0.76 -13.29
C PRO A 145 -11.79 -1.16 -11.89
N GLU A 146 -12.41 -2.33 -11.78
CA GLU A 146 -12.77 -2.97 -10.53
C GLU A 146 -11.91 -4.22 -10.33
N PHE A 147 -11.15 -4.25 -9.24
CA PHE A 147 -10.46 -5.43 -8.80
C PHE A 147 -11.25 -6.12 -7.70
N SER A 148 -11.56 -7.40 -7.89
CA SER A 148 -12.25 -8.21 -6.89
C SER A 148 -11.45 -9.47 -6.62
N ASN A 149 -11.32 -9.83 -5.35
CA ASN A 149 -10.60 -11.02 -4.89
C ASN A 149 -11.55 -12.11 -4.34
N HIS A 150 -12.85 -11.99 -4.63
CA HIS A 150 -13.85 -12.95 -4.21
C HIS A 150 -13.59 -14.30 -4.88
N ALA A 151 -13.39 -15.34 -4.07
CA ALA A 151 -13.14 -16.71 -4.53
C ALA A 151 -14.28 -17.30 -5.38
N GLU A 152 -15.48 -16.72 -5.32
CA GLU A 152 -16.64 -17.11 -6.12
C GLU A 152 -16.62 -16.53 -7.55
N ILE A 153 -15.78 -15.52 -7.80
CA ILE A 153 -15.60 -14.91 -9.12
C ILE A 153 -14.40 -15.57 -9.81
N ILE A 154 -14.64 -16.19 -10.96
CA ILE A 154 -13.69 -17.02 -11.72
C ILE A 154 -12.41 -16.27 -12.16
N LEU A 155 -12.38 -14.94 -12.03
CA LEU A 155 -11.22 -14.11 -12.34
C LEU A 155 -10.95 -13.16 -11.16
N CYS A 156 -10.05 -13.54 -10.27
CA CYS A 156 -9.45 -12.65 -9.26
C CYS A 156 -8.48 -11.66 -9.95
N ASP A 157 -8.98 -10.84 -10.86
CA ASP A 157 -8.22 -9.91 -11.71
C ASP A 157 -9.05 -8.62 -11.92
N TRP A 158 -8.49 -7.64 -12.62
CA TRP A 158 -9.21 -6.42 -12.98
C TRP A 158 -10.35 -6.72 -13.96
N GLN A 159 -11.51 -6.13 -13.69
CA GLN A 159 -12.66 -6.06 -14.56
C GLN A 159 -12.90 -4.60 -14.93
N GLU A 160 -12.92 -4.28 -16.21
CA GLU A 160 -13.05 -2.89 -16.65
C GLU A 160 -14.41 -2.65 -17.29
N PHE A 161 -15.16 -1.73 -16.69
CA PHE A 161 -16.49 -1.36 -17.15
C PHE A 161 -16.44 -0.05 -17.94
N ASN A 162 -16.93 -0.09 -19.18
CA ASN A 162 -17.08 1.09 -20.00
C ASN A 162 -18.21 1.98 -19.47
N THR A 163 -18.05 3.30 -19.60
CA THR A 163 -19.16 4.28 -19.52
C THR A 163 -19.80 4.47 -18.14
N VAL A 164 -19.00 4.42 -17.05
CA VAL A 164 -19.53 4.62 -15.68
C VAL A 164 -19.48 6.09 -15.25
N LEU A 165 -18.50 6.86 -15.72
CA LEU A 165 -18.40 8.28 -15.42
C LEU A 165 -19.22 9.09 -16.43
N THR A 166 -20.01 10.04 -15.94
CA THR A 166 -20.71 11.02 -16.78
C THR A 166 -19.76 12.00 -17.46
N GLN A 167 -18.57 12.18 -16.89
CA GLN A 167 -17.49 13.00 -17.40
C GLN A 167 -16.17 12.35 -17.02
N SER A 168 -15.23 12.30 -17.95
CA SER A 168 -13.87 11.82 -17.68
C SER A 168 -13.22 12.64 -16.59
N ARG A 169 -12.38 11.99 -15.77
CA ARG A 169 -11.72 12.61 -14.63
C ARG A 169 -10.27 12.16 -14.52
N TRP A 170 -9.39 13.12 -14.26
CA TRP A 170 -7.97 12.95 -13.98
C TRP A 170 -7.63 13.71 -12.71
N TYR A 171 -6.93 13.08 -11.76
CA TYR A 171 -6.70 13.60 -10.40
C TYR A 171 -7.99 13.91 -9.61
N ALA A 172 -9.01 13.06 -9.74
CA ALA A 172 -10.19 13.14 -8.89
C ALA A 172 -9.95 12.53 -7.50
N THR A 173 -10.96 12.59 -6.63
CA THR A 173 -10.97 11.92 -5.33
C THR A 173 -12.26 11.13 -5.18
N ASN A 174 -12.15 9.85 -4.81
CA ASN A 174 -13.28 8.99 -4.49
C ASN A 174 -13.44 8.89 -2.98
N HIS A 175 -14.68 8.87 -2.51
CA HIS A 175 -15.00 8.59 -1.11
C HIS A 175 -16.16 7.61 -1.01
N ILE A 176 -15.96 6.54 -0.26
CA ILE A 176 -17.00 5.54 0.01
C ILE A 176 -18.01 6.09 1.02
N LEU A 177 -19.29 5.90 0.74
CA LEU A 177 -20.40 6.28 1.60
C LEU A 177 -20.83 5.11 2.50
N PRO A 178 -21.52 5.37 3.63
CA PRO A 178 -21.98 4.32 4.54
C PRO A 178 -22.93 3.29 3.91
N ASP A 179 -23.61 3.64 2.81
CA ASP A 179 -24.51 2.76 2.06
C ASP A 179 -23.79 1.97 0.95
N GLY A 180 -22.46 2.06 0.88
CA GLY A 180 -21.64 1.36 -0.11
C GLY A 180 -21.56 2.04 -1.47
N ARG A 181 -22.19 3.21 -1.67
CA ARG A 181 -21.97 4.01 -2.90
C ARG A 181 -20.68 4.81 -2.81
N GLN A 182 -20.18 5.30 -3.94
CA GLN A 182 -19.03 6.21 -3.97
C GLN A 182 -19.46 7.61 -4.44
N ILE A 183 -18.86 8.64 -3.84
CA ILE A 183 -18.85 10.00 -4.40
C ILE A 183 -17.49 10.28 -5.03
N ILE A 184 -17.49 10.96 -6.17
CA ILE A 184 -16.29 11.32 -6.92
C ILE A 184 -16.29 12.83 -7.09
N VAL A 185 -15.26 13.50 -6.57
CA VAL A 185 -15.20 14.97 -6.48
C VAL A 185 -13.90 15.48 -7.09
N GLY A 186 -13.98 16.60 -7.80
CA GLY A 186 -12.82 17.23 -8.45
C GLY A 186 -12.33 16.46 -9.67
N GLY A 187 -11.05 16.66 -9.99
CA GLY A 187 -10.42 16.20 -11.21
C GLY A 187 -10.78 17.03 -12.44
N THR A 188 -9.88 17.03 -13.43
CA THR A 188 -10.10 17.66 -14.73
C THR A 188 -10.53 16.61 -15.74
N ALA A 189 -11.24 17.01 -16.80
CA ALA A 189 -11.35 16.16 -17.97
C ALA A 189 -9.95 15.92 -18.53
N ASP A 190 -9.69 14.71 -18.99
CA ASP A 190 -8.41 14.33 -19.59
C ASP A 190 -8.23 14.84 -21.05
N ASP A 191 -8.95 15.91 -21.39
CA ASP A 191 -8.61 16.72 -22.55
C ASP A 191 -7.36 17.52 -22.17
N LEU A 192 -6.17 17.03 -22.53
CA LEU A 192 -4.97 17.87 -22.63
C LEU A 192 -5.33 19.12 -23.44
N PRO A 193 -5.47 20.31 -22.84
CA PRO A 193 -5.73 21.48 -23.64
C PRO A 193 -4.36 22.10 -23.96
N THR A 194 -4.09 22.35 -25.24
CA THR A 194 -3.04 23.28 -25.69
C THR A 194 -3.23 24.71 -25.17
N SER A 195 -4.12 24.95 -24.21
CA SER A 195 -4.18 26.15 -23.39
C SER A 195 -4.92 25.87 -22.08
N PHE A 196 -4.26 26.12 -20.95
CA PHE A 196 -4.95 26.35 -19.67
C PHE A 196 -5.81 27.61 -19.81
N THR A 197 -6.99 27.51 -20.44
CA THR A 197 -8.01 28.54 -20.28
C THR A 197 -8.80 28.17 -19.04
N ARG A 198 -8.62 28.99 -17.99
CA ARG A 198 -9.44 28.94 -16.79
C ARG A 198 -10.90 29.05 -17.23
N LYS A 199 -11.63 27.93 -17.26
CA LYS A 199 -13.09 27.99 -17.38
C LYS A 199 -13.57 28.69 -16.11
N GLU A 200 -14.29 29.80 -16.26
CA GLU A 200 -14.91 30.49 -15.12
C GLU A 200 -15.69 29.46 -14.30
N PRO A 201 -15.57 29.48 -12.95
CA PRO A 201 -16.28 28.54 -12.12
C PRO A 201 -17.78 28.72 -12.34
N GLU A 202 -18.43 27.70 -12.92
CA GLU A 202 -19.88 27.54 -12.85
C GLU A 202 -20.29 27.65 -11.37
N PRO A 203 -21.34 28.43 -11.03
CA PRO A 203 -21.73 28.63 -9.65
C PRO A 203 -22.03 27.28 -9.01
N MET A 204 -21.23 26.92 -8.01
CA MET A 204 -21.46 25.73 -7.19
C MET A 204 -22.90 25.76 -6.67
N HIS A 205 -23.67 24.71 -6.97
CA HIS A 205 -24.97 24.51 -6.35
C HIS A 205 -24.77 24.48 -4.82
N PRO A 206 -25.50 25.30 -4.04
CA PRO A 206 -25.12 25.60 -2.66
C PRO A 206 -25.62 24.51 -1.70
N THR A 207 -25.27 23.23 -1.90
CA THR A 207 -25.41 22.22 -0.85
C THR A 207 -24.53 21.00 -1.12
N ILE A 208 -23.25 21.09 -0.77
CA ILE A 208 -22.54 19.94 -0.21
C ILE A 208 -22.15 20.35 1.21
N CYS A 209 -23.04 20.08 2.15
CA CYS A 209 -22.69 20.09 3.57
C CYS A 209 -21.91 18.81 3.84
N LEU A 210 -20.59 18.84 3.64
CA LEU A 210 -19.69 17.86 4.23
C LEU A 210 -19.67 18.14 5.73
N PHE A 211 -20.47 17.38 6.49
CA PHE A 211 -20.29 17.28 7.93
C PHE A 211 -18.95 16.59 8.19
N PHE A 212 -17.88 17.37 8.26
CA PHE A 212 -16.63 16.93 8.88
C PHE A 212 -16.90 16.78 10.37
N HIS A 213 -17.24 15.56 10.81
CA HIS A 213 -17.19 15.27 12.23
C HIS A 213 -15.72 15.21 12.65
N ARG A 214 -15.36 16.11 13.55
CA ARG A 214 -14.02 16.38 14.04
C ARG A 214 -13.64 15.32 15.07
N GLN A 215 -12.46 14.72 14.89
CA GLN A 215 -11.58 13.99 15.84
C GLN A 215 -11.39 12.49 15.54
N MET A 216 -10.22 12.17 15.00
CA MET A 216 -9.50 10.93 15.33
C MET A 216 -8.17 11.32 15.98
N THR A 217 -8.19 11.45 17.31
CA THR A 217 -7.01 11.24 18.13
C THR A 217 -7.13 9.86 18.77
N ARG A 218 -6.08 9.06 18.59
CA ARG A 218 -5.84 7.75 19.23
C ARG A 218 -6.30 7.70 20.69
N GLU A 219 -6.98 6.62 21.08
CA GLU A 219 -6.45 5.56 21.97
C GLU A 219 -7.59 4.71 22.58
N LEU A 220 -7.21 3.46 22.88
CA LEU A 220 -7.82 2.50 23.81
C LEU A 220 -8.94 1.57 23.32
N ARG A 221 -8.54 0.29 23.28
CA ARG A 221 -9.37 -0.90 23.56
C ARG A 221 -10.48 -0.55 24.56
N THR A 222 -11.72 -0.89 24.22
CA THR A 222 -12.58 -1.75 25.04
C THR A 222 -13.80 -2.16 24.24
N THR A 223 -14.07 -3.46 24.30
CA THR A 223 -15.32 -4.17 24.01
C THR A 223 -16.57 -3.28 24.17
N CYS A 224 -17.46 -3.24 23.18
CA CYS A 224 -18.86 -3.01 23.48
C CYS A 224 -19.80 -3.74 22.52
N THR A 225 -20.67 -4.51 23.17
CA THR A 225 -21.66 -5.47 22.70
C THR A 225 -22.78 -4.80 21.90
N ARG A 226 -23.38 -5.58 21.00
CA ARG A 226 -24.71 -5.38 20.39
C ARG A 226 -25.69 -4.64 21.33
N LEU A 227 -26.45 -3.71 20.77
CA LEU A 227 -27.87 -3.58 21.05
C LEU A 227 -28.60 -2.94 19.87
N CYS A 228 -29.50 -3.74 19.28
CA CYS A 228 -30.58 -3.28 18.42
C CYS A 228 -31.53 -2.38 19.22
N PHE A 229 -31.94 -1.26 18.63
CA PHE A 229 -33.32 -0.81 18.52
C PHE A 229 -33.46 0.02 17.24
#